data_AF-A0A482VTM8-F1
#
_entry.id   AF-A0A482VTM8-F1
#
_cell.length_a   1.000
_cell.length_b   1.000
_cell.length_c   1.000
_cell.angle_alpha   90.00
_cell.angle_beta   90.00
_cell.angle_gamma   90.00
#
_symmetry.space_group_name_H-M   'P 1'
#
loop_
_entity.id
_entity.type
_entity.pdbx_description
1 polymer ?
#
loop_
_entity_poly.entity_id
_entity_poly.type
_entity_poly.pdbx_seq_one_letter_code
_entity_poly.pdbx_strand_id
1 'polypeptide(L)'
;MSDEDIIKRKLLIDGDGTGDDRRLNVISKTLKKWANSTEDSPLENQATHDKLLAQLSLCEYSVKRSQLLTKTTTKQLENYKKIQEKFEQQIIDVKESIKQNKENLIQAKIWKQNHMMYDLLAQSIAEQPARKETNQRLLNLQAELKELHKEKEFLEHKLDMRRKQFHVLVSSASKLQVMLEEAENSYNSISSVDNNVTDSTGVEPMSE
;
A
#
# COMPACT_ATOMS: atom_id res chain seq x y z
N MET A 1 48.28 -8.74 48.82
CA MET A 1 48.19 -9.58 47.61
C MET A 1 47.07 -10.57 47.87
N SER A 2 46.04 -10.57 47.03
CA SER A 2 44.91 -11.52 47.20
C SER A 2 45.37 -12.93 46.85
N ASP A 3 44.85 -13.95 47.53
CA ASP A 3 45.20 -15.35 47.28
C ASP A 3 44.96 -15.75 45.81
N GLU A 4 43.97 -15.15 45.14
CA GLU A 4 43.75 -15.34 43.70
C GLU A 4 44.92 -14.86 42.83
N ASP A 5 45.58 -13.76 43.21
CA ASP A 5 46.72 -13.23 42.45
C ASP A 5 47.95 -14.14 42.62
N ILE A 6 48.07 -14.79 43.79
CA ILE A 6 49.10 -15.77 44.08
C ILE A 6 48.83 -17.05 43.29
N ILE A 7 47.58 -17.50 43.25
CA ILE A 7 47.16 -18.68 42.47
C ILE A 7 47.35 -18.44 40.98
N LYS A 8 46.94 -17.28 40.43
CA LYS A 8 47.16 -16.92 39.02
C LYS A 8 48.64 -16.84 38.67
N ARG A 9 49.47 -16.21 39.52
CA ARG A 9 50.92 -16.20 39.30
C ARG A 9 51.51 -17.60 39.33
N LYS A 10 51.10 -18.44 40.26
CA LYS A 10 51.58 -19.82 40.37
C LYS A 10 51.15 -20.65 39.16
N LEU A 11 49.93 -20.49 38.67
CA LEU A 11 49.43 -21.15 37.46
C LEU A 11 50.15 -20.66 36.19
N LEU A 12 50.51 -19.38 36.12
CA LEU A 12 51.29 -18.82 35.01
C LEU A 12 52.76 -19.31 35.02
N ILE A 13 53.36 -19.51 36.19
CA ILE A 13 54.75 -19.99 36.35
C ILE A 13 54.84 -21.52 36.20
N ASP A 14 53.88 -22.26 36.74
CA ASP A 14 53.86 -23.74 36.79
C ASP A 14 53.07 -24.37 35.61
N GLY A 15 52.52 -23.53 34.73
CA GLY A 15 51.64 -23.94 33.63
C GLY A 15 50.38 -24.65 34.15
N ASP A 16 50.04 -25.80 33.54
CA ASP A 16 48.87 -26.63 33.87
C ASP A 16 49.00 -27.37 35.23
N GLY A 17 49.74 -26.81 36.20
CA GLY A 17 49.97 -27.41 37.51
C GLY A 17 50.82 -28.70 37.47
N THR A 18 51.57 -28.93 36.39
CA THR A 18 52.25 -30.22 36.16
C THR A 18 53.54 -30.40 36.96
N GLY A 19 53.91 -29.42 37.79
CA GLY A 19 55.09 -29.50 38.66
C GLY A 19 56.39 -29.49 37.86
N ASP A 20 56.46 -28.69 36.79
CA ASP A 20 57.69 -28.50 36.01
C ASP A 20 58.79 -27.87 36.86
N ASP A 21 58.46 -26.88 37.69
CA ASP A 21 59.41 -26.31 38.66
C ASP A 21 59.90 -27.38 39.66
N ARG A 22 58.98 -28.24 40.13
CA ARG A 22 59.34 -29.38 40.99
C ARG A 22 60.29 -30.34 40.28
N ARG A 23 60.05 -30.65 39.00
CA ARG A 23 60.91 -31.52 38.18
C ARG A 23 62.31 -30.92 38.01
N LEU A 24 62.40 -29.64 37.67
CA LEU A 24 63.68 -28.92 37.55
C LEU A 24 64.45 -28.88 38.87
N ASN A 25 63.75 -28.64 39.98
CA ASN A 25 64.34 -28.67 41.32
C ASN A 25 64.87 -30.06 41.69
N VAL A 26 64.19 -31.13 41.30
CA VAL A 26 64.65 -32.52 41.52
C VAL A 26 65.89 -32.83 40.68
N ILE A 27 65.93 -32.41 39.41
CA ILE A 27 67.11 -32.57 38.54
C ILE A 27 68.30 -31.81 39.15
N SER A 28 68.11 -30.54 39.54
CA SER A 28 69.14 -29.70 40.14
C SER A 28 69.73 -30.34 41.41
N LYS A 29 68.89 -30.88 42.30
CA LYS A 29 69.35 -31.60 43.50
C LYS A 29 70.09 -32.89 43.16
N THR A 30 69.59 -33.66 42.19
CA THR A 30 70.20 -34.93 41.78
C THR A 30 71.54 -34.71 41.09
N LEU A 31 71.67 -33.64 40.29
CA LEU A 31 72.90 -33.24 39.62
C LEU A 31 73.97 -32.80 40.63
N LYS A 32 73.59 -31.98 41.61
CA LYS A 32 74.49 -31.57 42.71
C LYS A 32 74.95 -32.76 43.54
N LYS A 33 74.09 -33.76 43.75
CA LYS A 33 74.47 -35.00 44.44
C LYS A 33 75.50 -35.77 43.61
N TRP A 34 75.17 -36.05 42.35
CA TRP A 34 76.04 -36.78 41.42
C TRP A 34 77.41 -36.11 41.23
N ALA A 35 77.46 -34.78 41.11
CA ALA A 35 78.70 -34.03 40.94
C ALA A 35 79.62 -34.04 42.18
N ASN A 36 79.06 -34.26 43.38
CA ASN A 36 79.80 -34.32 44.64
C ASN A 36 79.99 -35.77 45.15
N SER A 37 79.61 -36.77 44.36
CA SER A 37 79.75 -38.20 44.68
C SER A 37 81.20 -38.67 44.50
N THR A 38 82.09 -38.26 45.40
CA THR A 38 83.52 -38.62 45.36
C THR A 38 83.83 -39.98 46.01
N GLU A 39 82.90 -40.53 46.81
CA GLU A 39 83.06 -41.78 47.59
C GLU A 39 82.08 -42.90 47.22
N ASP A 40 81.19 -42.68 46.23
CA ASP A 40 80.15 -43.65 45.86
C ASP A 40 80.68 -44.79 44.97
N SER A 41 80.10 -45.98 45.09
CA SER A 41 80.43 -47.13 44.25
C SER A 41 80.19 -46.82 42.75
N PRO A 42 81.03 -47.30 41.82
CA PRO A 42 80.86 -47.05 40.38
C PRO A 42 79.47 -47.39 39.84
N LEU A 43 78.81 -48.41 40.43
CA LEU A 43 77.46 -48.83 40.07
C LEU A 43 76.37 -47.83 40.52
N GLU A 44 76.53 -47.20 41.67
CA GLU A 44 75.59 -46.19 42.19
C GLU A 44 75.73 -44.86 41.43
N ASN A 45 76.96 -44.52 41.06
CA ASN A 45 77.27 -43.38 40.22
C ASN A 45 76.65 -43.52 38.82
N GLN A 46 76.73 -44.72 38.21
CA GLN A 46 76.07 -45.00 36.93
C GLN A 46 74.53 -44.95 37.05
N ALA A 47 73.94 -45.52 38.09
CA ALA A 47 72.49 -45.52 38.28
C ALA A 47 71.91 -44.10 38.49
N THR A 48 72.66 -43.23 39.17
CA THR A 48 72.28 -41.83 39.36
C THR A 48 72.43 -41.00 38.08
N HIS A 49 73.45 -41.30 37.26
CA HIS A 49 73.59 -40.74 35.91
C HIS A 49 72.43 -41.14 34.98
N ASP A 50 72.06 -42.42 34.94
CA ASP A 50 70.95 -42.89 34.10
C ASP A 50 69.61 -42.29 34.54
N LYS A 51 69.43 -42.09 35.85
CA LYS A 51 68.27 -41.37 36.41
C LYS A 51 68.25 -39.89 35.99
N LEU A 52 69.40 -39.23 35.93
CA LEU A 52 69.51 -37.84 35.44
C LEU A 52 69.13 -37.75 33.95
N LEU A 53 69.64 -38.67 33.12
CA LEU A 53 69.29 -38.74 31.70
C LEU A 53 67.78 -38.97 31.49
N ALA A 54 67.18 -39.89 32.25
CA ALA A 54 65.75 -40.13 32.18
C ALA A 54 64.93 -38.88 32.56
N GLN A 55 65.32 -38.16 33.61
CA GLN A 55 64.64 -36.93 34.02
C GLN A 55 64.82 -35.81 33.00
N LEU A 56 66.01 -35.66 32.41
CA LEU A 56 66.27 -34.70 31.35
C LEU A 56 65.38 -34.97 30.12
N SER A 57 65.28 -36.23 29.69
CA SER A 57 64.44 -36.63 28.56
C SER A 57 62.95 -36.28 28.78
N LEU A 58 62.46 -36.41 30.02
CA LEU A 58 61.10 -36.06 30.38
C LEU A 58 60.88 -34.54 30.33
N CYS A 59 61.86 -33.75 30.76
CA CYS A 59 61.80 -32.29 30.66
C CYS A 59 61.82 -31.84 29.20
N GLU A 60 62.67 -32.41 28.36
CA GLU A 60 62.69 -32.12 26.91
C GLU A 60 61.35 -32.45 26.26
N TYR A 61 60.73 -33.58 26.62
CA TYR A 61 59.40 -33.93 26.14
C TYR A 61 58.34 -32.91 26.58
N SER A 62 58.35 -32.50 27.86
CA SER A 62 57.41 -31.49 28.39
C SER A 62 57.50 -30.17 27.62
N VAL A 63 58.72 -29.71 27.35
CA VAL A 63 58.98 -28.48 26.57
C VAL A 63 58.46 -28.62 25.14
N LYS A 64 58.79 -29.70 24.44
CA LYS A 64 58.31 -29.96 23.06
C LYS A 64 56.79 -30.01 23.00
N ARG A 65 56.15 -30.67 23.96
CA ARG A 65 54.68 -30.73 24.08
C ARG A 65 54.07 -29.35 24.30
N SER A 66 54.63 -28.55 25.21
CA SER A 66 54.16 -27.19 25.49
C SER A 66 54.27 -26.31 24.24
N GLN A 67 55.40 -26.35 23.52
CA GLN A 67 55.57 -25.62 22.26
C GLN A 67 54.54 -26.02 21.18
N LEU A 68 54.27 -27.33 21.04
CA LEU A 68 53.26 -27.81 20.08
C LEU A 68 51.85 -27.37 20.48
N LEU A 69 51.54 -27.41 21.77
CA LEU A 69 50.27 -26.94 22.30
C LEU A 69 50.09 -25.45 22.03
N THR A 70 51.09 -24.61 22.34
CA THR A 70 51.06 -23.18 22.03
C THR A 70 50.80 -22.93 20.55
N LYS A 71 51.53 -23.60 19.64
CA LYS A 71 51.33 -23.48 18.18
C LYS A 71 49.92 -23.89 17.74
N THR A 72 49.36 -24.94 18.35
CA THR A 72 48.02 -25.41 18.03
C THR A 72 46.96 -24.42 18.54
N THR A 73 47.14 -23.92 19.76
CA THR A 73 46.25 -22.92 20.38
C THR A 73 46.26 -21.60 19.61
N THR A 74 47.42 -21.11 19.15
CA THR A 74 47.47 -19.90 18.32
C THR A 74 46.72 -20.09 17.01
N LYS A 75 46.90 -21.23 16.34
CA LYS A 75 46.17 -21.57 15.11
C LYS A 75 44.66 -21.68 15.34
N GLN A 76 44.24 -22.28 16.45
CA GLN A 76 42.83 -22.35 16.82
C GLN A 76 42.24 -20.96 17.08
N LEU A 77 42.97 -20.09 17.77
CA LEU A 77 42.56 -18.71 18.04
C LEU A 77 42.36 -17.92 16.74
N GLU A 78 43.28 -18.06 15.78
CA GLU A 78 43.13 -17.44 14.45
C GLU A 78 41.91 -17.96 13.70
N ASN A 79 41.61 -19.26 13.79
CA ASN A 79 40.42 -19.83 13.17
C ASN A 79 39.13 -19.28 13.82
N TYR A 80 39.10 -19.17 15.14
CA TYR A 80 37.94 -18.58 15.84
C TYR A 80 37.74 -17.11 15.46
N LYS A 81 38.81 -16.33 15.29
CA LYS A 81 38.70 -14.95 14.78
C LYS A 81 38.08 -14.89 13.39
N LYS A 82 38.51 -15.75 12.46
CA LYS A 82 37.92 -15.83 11.12
C LYS A 82 36.44 -16.22 11.14
N ILE A 83 36.07 -17.15 12.00
CA ILE A 83 34.68 -17.58 12.17
C ILE A 83 33.85 -16.42 12.75
N GLN A 84 34.40 -15.68 13.71
CA GLN A 84 33.74 -14.51 14.28
C GLN A 84 33.49 -13.44 13.21
N GLU A 85 34.49 -13.08 12.42
CA GLU A 85 34.35 -12.12 11.31
C GLU A 85 33.26 -12.55 10.32
N LYS A 86 33.21 -13.85 9.98
CA LYS A 86 32.17 -14.40 9.11
C LYS A 86 30.78 -14.26 9.72
N PHE A 87 30.62 -14.53 11.02
CA PHE A 87 29.33 -14.36 11.68
C PHE A 87 28.92 -12.89 11.77
N GLU A 88 29.86 -11.98 12.01
CA GLU A 88 29.59 -10.54 12.00
C GLU A 88 29.09 -10.07 10.63
N GLN A 89 29.71 -10.50 9.54
CA GLN A 89 29.23 -10.24 8.17
C GLN A 89 27.83 -10.80 7.94
N GLN A 90 27.58 -12.06 8.27
CA GLN A 90 26.26 -12.68 8.12
C GLN A 90 25.18 -11.95 8.93
N ILE A 91 25.50 -11.45 10.12
CA ILE A 91 24.58 -10.66 10.94
C ILE A 91 24.24 -9.34 10.23
N ILE A 92 25.22 -8.69 9.60
CA ILE A 92 25.00 -7.45 8.83
C ILE A 92 24.09 -7.74 7.63
N ASP A 93 24.39 -8.78 6.85
CA ASP A 93 23.61 -9.17 5.67
C ASP A 93 22.14 -9.49 6.04
N VAL A 94 21.93 -10.24 7.13
CA VAL A 94 20.59 -10.56 7.61
C VAL A 94 19.85 -9.31 8.07
N LYS A 95 20.53 -8.38 8.77
CA LYS A 95 19.92 -7.10 9.16
C LYS A 95 19.50 -6.27 7.95
N GLU A 96 20.32 -6.23 6.91
CA GLU A 96 20.00 -5.54 5.67
C GLU A 96 18.81 -6.20 4.95
N SER A 97 18.81 -7.53 4.83
CA SER A 97 17.70 -8.29 4.25
C SER A 97 16.38 -8.05 5.00
N ILE A 98 16.42 -8.00 6.34
CA ILE A 98 15.24 -7.65 7.16
C ILE A 98 14.75 -6.24 6.84
N LYS A 99 15.65 -5.27 6.68
CA LYS A 99 15.29 -3.89 6.33
C LYS A 99 14.59 -3.84 4.96
N GLN A 100 15.17 -4.47 3.95
CA GLN A 100 14.59 -4.55 2.60
C GLN A 100 13.22 -5.24 2.62
N ASN A 101 13.09 -6.36 3.35
CA ASN A 101 11.82 -7.07 3.46
C ASN A 101 10.73 -6.26 4.16
N LYS A 102 11.09 -5.41 5.14
CA LYS A 102 10.13 -4.48 5.76
C LYS A 102 9.64 -3.43 4.78
N GLU A 103 10.53 -2.86 3.96
CA GLU A 103 10.16 -1.90 2.92
C GLU A 103 9.26 -2.54 1.87
N ASN A 104 9.62 -3.73 1.39
CA ASN A 104 8.80 -4.52 0.45
C ASN A 104 7.42 -4.85 1.03
N LEU A 105 7.34 -5.18 2.32
CA LEU A 105 6.05 -5.44 2.98
C LEU A 105 5.15 -4.20 3.01
N ILE A 106 5.72 -3.02 3.26
CA ILE A 106 4.96 -1.76 3.22
C ILE A 106 4.44 -1.51 1.80
N GLN A 107 5.28 -1.67 0.78
CA GLN A 107 4.87 -1.51 -0.62
C GLN A 107 3.78 -2.51 -1.01
N ALA A 108 3.91 -3.78 -0.62
CA ALA A 108 2.90 -4.80 -0.87
C ALA A 108 1.55 -4.48 -0.19
N LYS A 109 1.57 -3.91 1.01
CA LYS A 109 0.34 -3.45 1.70
C LYS A 109 -0.34 -2.32 0.95
N ILE A 110 0.43 -1.33 0.48
CA ILE A 110 -0.10 -0.21 -0.33
C ILE A 110 -0.71 -0.75 -1.63
N TRP A 111 -0.01 -1.65 -2.32
CA TRP A 111 -0.51 -2.26 -3.54
C TRP A 111 -1.83 -3.01 -3.31
N LYS A 112 -1.90 -3.81 -2.24
CA LYS A 112 -3.14 -4.51 -1.86
C LYS A 112 -4.29 -3.54 -1.55
N GLN A 113 -4.02 -2.46 -0.83
CA GLN A 113 -5.03 -1.44 -0.53
C GLN A 113 -5.53 -0.76 -1.80
N ASN A 114 -4.62 -0.35 -2.69
CA ASN A 114 -4.96 0.27 -3.96
C ASN A 114 -5.77 -0.69 -4.84
N HIS A 115 -5.38 -1.97 -4.90
CA HIS A 115 -6.12 -2.99 -5.63
C HIS A 115 -7.55 -3.14 -5.11
N MET A 116 -7.73 -3.22 -3.80
CA MET A 116 -9.06 -3.29 -3.18
C MET A 116 -9.92 -2.04 -3.47
N MET A 117 -9.31 -0.85 -3.48
CA MET A 117 -10.01 0.39 -3.86
C MET A 117 -10.43 0.36 -5.34
N TYR A 118 -9.58 -0.16 -6.24
CA TYR A 118 -9.94 -0.34 -7.64
C TYR A 118 -11.05 -1.35 -7.84
N ASP A 119 -11.03 -2.47 -7.11
CA ASP A 119 -12.09 -3.49 -7.19
C ASP A 119 -13.43 -2.92 -6.70
N LEU A 120 -13.43 -2.17 -5.60
CA LEU A 120 -14.63 -1.52 -5.08
C LEU A 120 -15.18 -0.48 -6.04
N LEU A 121 -14.30 0.33 -6.66
CA LEU A 121 -14.69 1.29 -7.68
C LEU A 121 -15.24 0.58 -8.93
N ALA A 122 -14.60 -0.51 -9.36
CA ALA A 122 -15.05 -1.32 -10.49
C ALA A 122 -16.43 -1.93 -10.24
N GLN A 123 -16.70 -2.41 -9.02
CA GLN A 123 -18.03 -2.88 -8.61
C GLN A 123 -19.07 -1.76 -8.71
N SER A 124 -18.78 -0.57 -8.17
CA SER A 124 -19.68 0.58 -8.27
C SER A 124 -19.91 1.04 -9.72
N ILE A 125 -18.89 0.96 -10.58
CA ILE A 125 -19.03 1.25 -12.02
C ILE A 125 -19.89 0.18 -12.71
N ALA A 126 -19.75 -1.09 -12.33
CA ALA A 126 -20.52 -2.19 -12.92
C ALA A 126 -22.02 -2.15 -12.57
N GLU A 127 -22.39 -1.52 -11.45
CA GLU A 127 -23.79 -1.23 -11.11
C GLU A 127 -24.43 -0.22 -12.07
N GLN A 128 -23.62 0.63 -12.70
CA GLN A 128 -24.11 1.62 -13.67
C GLN A 128 -24.27 0.98 -15.06
N PRO A 129 -25.28 1.41 -15.84
CA PRO A 129 -25.52 0.86 -17.18
C PRO A 129 -24.35 1.11 -18.13
N ALA A 130 -24.15 0.18 -19.06
CA ALA A 130 -23.07 0.26 -20.01
C ALA A 130 -23.14 1.55 -20.84
N ARG A 131 -22.02 2.28 -20.90
CA ARG A 131 -21.93 3.59 -21.59
C ARG A 131 -22.41 3.53 -23.05
N LYS A 132 -22.14 2.43 -23.76
CA LYS A 132 -22.58 2.24 -25.15
C LYS A 132 -24.11 2.18 -25.27
N GLU A 133 -24.77 1.45 -24.38
CA GLU A 133 -26.23 1.32 -24.38
C GLU A 133 -26.89 2.64 -24.01
N THR A 134 -26.37 3.34 -22.99
CA THR A 134 -26.86 4.66 -22.59
C THR A 134 -26.74 5.66 -23.74
N ASN A 135 -25.61 5.68 -24.46
CA ASN A 135 -25.42 6.54 -25.63
C ASN A 135 -26.37 6.20 -26.77
N GLN A 136 -26.65 4.91 -27.04
CA GLN A 136 -27.62 4.51 -28.05
C GLN A 136 -29.04 4.95 -27.68
N ARG A 137 -29.46 4.77 -26.42
CA ARG A 137 -30.75 5.29 -25.95
C ARG A 137 -30.84 6.80 -26.13
N LEU A 138 -29.77 7.53 -25.79
CA LEU A 138 -29.71 8.99 -25.92
C LEU A 138 -29.87 9.41 -27.40
N LEU A 139 -29.18 8.74 -28.32
CA LEU A 139 -29.32 9.00 -29.76
C LEU A 139 -30.76 8.73 -30.26
N ASN A 140 -31.37 7.64 -29.82
CA ASN A 140 -32.74 7.30 -30.21
C ASN A 140 -33.75 8.33 -29.67
N LEU A 141 -33.66 8.67 -28.38
CA LEU A 141 -34.49 9.71 -27.76
C LEU A 141 -34.32 11.06 -28.46
N GLN A 142 -33.11 11.40 -28.87
CA GLN A 142 -32.83 12.65 -29.57
C GLN A 142 -33.40 12.65 -31.00
N ALA A 143 -33.46 11.49 -31.67
CA ALA A 143 -34.14 11.35 -32.95
C ALA A 143 -35.67 11.48 -32.80
N GLU A 144 -36.24 10.80 -31.80
CA GLU A 144 -37.67 10.85 -31.49
C GLU A 144 -38.12 12.27 -31.13
N LEU A 145 -37.36 12.98 -30.29
CA LEU A 145 -37.63 14.40 -29.99
C LEU A 145 -37.63 15.28 -31.23
N LYS A 146 -36.71 15.05 -32.17
CA LYS A 146 -36.68 15.81 -33.43
C LYS A 146 -37.90 15.50 -34.30
N GLU A 147 -38.37 14.26 -34.30
CA GLU A 147 -39.56 13.86 -35.04
C GLU A 147 -40.83 14.47 -34.43
N LEU A 148 -41.00 14.37 -33.11
CA LEU A 148 -42.10 14.98 -32.38
C LEU A 148 -42.14 16.50 -32.55
N HIS A 149 -40.97 17.14 -32.59
CA HIS A 149 -40.87 18.58 -32.83
C HIS A 149 -41.38 18.95 -34.23
N LYS A 150 -40.99 18.20 -35.26
CA LYS A 150 -41.50 18.40 -36.63
C LYS A 150 -43.01 18.17 -36.71
N GLU A 151 -43.52 17.14 -36.04
CA GLU A 151 -44.95 16.86 -36.00
C GLU A 151 -45.72 17.99 -35.32
N LYS A 152 -45.20 18.51 -34.19
CA LYS A 152 -45.75 19.67 -33.51
C LYS A 152 -45.78 20.89 -34.42
N GLU A 153 -44.67 21.23 -35.08
CA GLU A 153 -44.61 22.37 -36.01
C GLU A 153 -45.63 22.21 -37.15
N PHE A 154 -45.78 20.99 -37.69
CA PHE A 154 -46.77 20.69 -38.71
C PHE A 154 -48.21 20.88 -38.22
N LEU A 155 -48.53 20.40 -37.01
CA LEU A 155 -49.84 20.58 -36.38
C LEU A 155 -50.14 22.05 -36.09
N GLU A 156 -49.17 22.81 -35.57
CA GLU A 156 -49.30 24.25 -35.34
C GLU A 156 -49.58 25.00 -36.65
N HIS A 157 -48.85 24.69 -37.73
CA HIS A 157 -49.11 25.26 -39.04
C HIS A 157 -50.51 24.91 -39.56
N LYS A 158 -50.95 23.66 -39.40
CA LYS A 158 -52.30 23.23 -39.79
C LYS A 158 -53.39 23.94 -38.99
N LEU A 159 -53.20 24.13 -37.69
CA LEU A 159 -54.12 24.85 -36.81
C LEU A 159 -54.20 26.33 -37.22
N ASP A 160 -53.07 26.96 -37.49
CA ASP A 160 -53.04 28.36 -37.95
C ASP A 160 -53.75 28.54 -39.30
N MET A 161 -53.56 27.60 -40.25
CA MET A 161 -54.33 27.59 -41.50
C MET A 161 -55.84 27.45 -41.25
N ARG A 162 -56.27 26.58 -40.33
CA ARG A 162 -57.70 26.46 -39.98
C ARG A 162 -58.23 27.71 -39.29
N ARG A 163 -57.46 28.37 -38.42
CA ARG A 163 -57.83 29.67 -37.82
C ARG A 163 -58.04 30.74 -38.89
N LYS A 164 -57.13 30.82 -39.87
CA LYS A 164 -57.26 31.75 -41.01
C LYS A 164 -58.52 31.45 -41.84
N GLN A 165 -58.79 30.18 -42.17
CA GLN A 165 -60.02 29.77 -42.86
C GLN A 165 -61.28 30.14 -42.07
N PHE A 166 -61.29 29.90 -40.76
CA PHE A 166 -62.42 30.24 -39.90
C PHE A 166 -62.63 31.75 -39.82
N HIS A 167 -61.55 32.54 -39.76
CA HIS A 167 -61.64 34.00 -39.78
C HIS A 167 -62.26 34.52 -41.08
N VAL A 168 -61.91 33.93 -42.24
CA VAL A 168 -62.55 34.24 -43.52
C VAL A 168 -64.04 33.90 -43.50
N LEU A 169 -64.43 32.74 -42.97
CA LEU A 169 -65.84 32.35 -42.85
C LEU A 169 -66.62 33.31 -41.93
N VAL A 170 -66.08 33.64 -40.75
CA VAL A 170 -66.70 34.59 -39.82
C VAL A 170 -66.84 35.97 -40.46
N SER A 171 -65.79 36.48 -41.12
CA SER A 171 -65.85 37.76 -41.83
C SER A 171 -66.90 37.75 -42.95
N SER A 172 -67.02 36.64 -43.69
CA SER A 172 -68.03 36.50 -44.74
C SER A 172 -69.44 36.42 -44.16
N ALA A 173 -69.64 35.70 -43.05
CA ALA A 173 -70.91 35.63 -42.35
C ALA A 173 -71.32 36.98 -41.77
N SER A 174 -70.40 37.72 -41.14
CA SER A 174 -70.65 39.09 -40.67
C SER A 174 -70.98 40.03 -41.82
N LYS A 175 -70.30 39.91 -42.98
CA LYS A 175 -70.67 40.68 -44.19
C LYS A 175 -72.07 40.34 -44.68
N LEU A 176 -72.44 39.07 -44.73
CA LEU A 176 -73.80 38.65 -45.11
C LEU A 176 -74.84 39.16 -44.12
N GLN A 177 -74.53 39.16 -42.81
CA GLN A 177 -75.40 39.75 -41.80
C GLN A 177 -75.58 41.25 -42.01
N VAL A 178 -74.50 41.99 -42.26
CA VAL A 178 -74.57 43.42 -42.60
C VAL A 178 -75.39 43.65 -43.87
N MET A 179 -75.19 42.85 -44.92
CA MET A 179 -76.00 42.94 -46.14
C MET A 179 -77.49 42.61 -45.91
N LEU A 180 -77.81 41.69 -45.00
CA LEU A 180 -79.19 41.40 -44.59
C LEU A 180 -79.80 42.56 -43.80
N GLU A 181 -79.06 43.14 -42.84
CA GLU A 181 -79.48 44.34 -42.09
C GLU A 181 -79.66 45.56 -43.03
N GLU A 182 -78.80 45.71 -44.03
CA GLU A 182 -78.94 46.74 -45.08
C GLU A 182 -80.16 46.49 -45.98
N ALA A 183 -80.44 45.24 -46.37
CA ALA A 183 -81.62 44.88 -47.15
C ALA A 183 -82.93 45.08 -46.36
N GLU A 184 -82.92 44.78 -45.05
CA GLU A 184 -84.06 44.99 -44.15
C GLU A 184 -84.33 46.49 -43.93
N ASN A 185 -83.28 47.30 -43.77
CA ASN A 185 -83.39 48.77 -43.75
C ASN A 185 -83.85 49.38 -45.08
N SER A 186 -83.46 48.77 -46.22
CA SER A 186 -83.91 49.21 -47.54
C SER A 186 -85.36 48.81 -47.84
N TYR A 187 -85.86 47.71 -47.27
CA TYR A 187 -87.28 47.33 -47.30
C TYR A 187 -88.13 48.24 -46.40
N ASN A 188 -87.66 48.56 -45.19
CA ASN A 188 -88.33 49.49 -44.28
C ASN A 188 -88.37 50.94 -44.80
N SER A 189 -87.45 51.33 -45.68
CA SER A 189 -87.45 52.65 -46.33
C SER A 189 -88.48 52.79 -47.47
N ILE A 190 -89.05 51.70 -47.97
CA ILE A 190 -90.10 51.71 -49.01
C ILE A 190 -91.51 51.72 -48.40
N SER A 191 -91.69 51.28 -47.15
CA SER A 191 -92.99 51.28 -46.47
C SER A 191 -93.32 52.55 -45.68
N SER A 192 -92.43 53.55 -45.61
CA SER A 192 -92.59 54.73 -44.75
C SER A 192 -93.04 56.01 -45.48
N VAL A 193 -93.74 55.91 -46.62
CA VAL A 193 -94.28 57.09 -47.35
C VAL A 193 -95.80 57.22 -47.32
N ASP A 194 -96.57 56.22 -46.88
CA ASP A 194 -98.03 56.37 -46.71
C ASP A 194 -98.48 55.82 -45.35
N ASN A 195 -98.66 56.74 -44.39
CA ASN A 195 -99.93 56.92 -43.67
C ASN A 195 -99.72 57.87 -42.49
N ASN A 196 -100.19 59.09 -42.68
CA ASN A 196 -100.35 60.11 -41.65
C ASN A 196 -101.84 60.23 -41.32
N VAL A 197 -102.14 60.61 -40.07
CA VAL A 197 -103.45 61.06 -39.51
C VAL A 197 -104.45 59.90 -39.23
N THR A 198 -105.07 59.69 -38.06
CA THR A 198 -105.71 60.54 -37.02
C THR A 198 -105.71 59.80 -35.66
N ASP A 199 -105.22 60.37 -34.57
CA ASP A 199 -105.97 61.13 -33.53
C ASP A 199 -106.97 60.32 -32.65
N SER A 200 -106.67 60.18 -31.36
CA SER A 200 -107.44 60.80 -30.26
C SER A 200 -107.34 60.06 -28.90
N THR A 201 -106.87 60.82 -27.91
CA THR A 201 -107.34 60.97 -26.52
C THR A 201 -107.48 59.76 -25.57
N GLY A 202 -106.77 59.88 -24.43
CA GLY A 202 -107.04 59.15 -23.19
C GLY A 202 -106.09 59.58 -22.07
N VAL A 203 -106.58 60.45 -21.18
CA VAL A 203 -105.86 61.20 -20.14
C VAL A 203 -105.89 60.44 -18.80
N GLU A 204 -104.70 60.26 -18.20
CA GLU A 204 -104.36 60.22 -16.74
C GLU A 204 -104.93 59.13 -15.79
N PRO A 205 -104.46 59.00 -14.52
CA PRO A 205 -103.11 59.19 -13.94
C PRO A 205 -102.74 58.12 -12.84
N MET A 206 -101.57 58.32 -12.21
CA MET A 206 -101.20 58.05 -10.80
C MET A 206 -101.02 56.59 -10.27
N SER A 207 -99.75 56.31 -9.96
CA SER A 207 -99.16 55.80 -8.71
C SER A 207 -99.94 54.87 -7.77
N GLU A 208 -99.31 53.74 -7.44
CA GLU A 208 -98.89 53.35 -6.08
C GLU A 208 -97.48 52.77 -6.13
#